data_AF-Q3MGN7-F1
#
_entry.id   AF-Q3MGN7-F1
#
_cell.length_a   1.000
_cell.length_b   1.000
_cell.length_c   1.000
_cell.angle_alpha   90.00
_cell.angle_beta   90.00
_cell.angle_gamma   90.00
#
_symmetry.space_group_name_H-M   'P 1'
#
loop_
_entity.id
_entity.type
_entity.pdbx_description
1 polymer ?
#
loop_
_entity_poly.entity_id
_entity_poly.type
_entity_poly.pdbx_seq_one_letter_code
_entity_poly.pdbx_strand_id
1 'polypeptide(L)'
;MQIIFKLNGIPFYTLVADPNEIGKLPPYAGMISMLGILFWCASAAISIFTASFLSKNKLVRSKKWSNFLLLSGFLTLFILLDDLFQIHEYYFHPFVDLKTWENPRRVQNFFETVFFIIYMILIGMYLYRFKSIFKITNYNILLLALSFFAISTIVDIATPESMFLHYTIEEGLKFLGIVTWFSYFMDCSYQQLKSSIGIEQERMHIGNIQETNYSIRNDG
;
A
#
# COMPACT_ATOMS: atom_id res chain seq x y z
N MET A 1 1.32 -28.25 -14.18
CA MET A 1 2.43 -27.27 -14.17
C MET A 1 3.18 -27.18 -15.50
N GLN A 2 3.20 -28.19 -16.38
CA GLN A 2 3.89 -28.11 -17.69
C GLN A 2 3.15 -27.33 -18.80
N ILE A 3 1.85 -27.02 -18.61
CA ILE A 3 0.98 -26.50 -19.67
C ILE A 3 1.18 -24.99 -19.92
N ILE A 4 1.57 -24.21 -18.90
CA ILE A 4 1.85 -22.77 -19.06
C ILE A 4 3.17 -22.54 -19.83
N PHE A 5 4.13 -23.47 -19.76
CA PHE A 5 5.46 -23.32 -20.37
C PHE A 5 5.47 -23.37 -21.90
N LYS A 6 4.48 -24.03 -22.52
CA LYS A 6 4.49 -24.24 -23.97
C LYS A 6 3.88 -23.09 -24.78
N LEU A 7 3.22 -22.14 -24.12
CA LEU A 7 2.40 -21.15 -24.82
C LEU A 7 3.12 -19.83 -25.14
N ASN A 8 4.19 -19.46 -24.43
CA ASN A 8 4.88 -18.17 -24.63
C ASN A 8 6.41 -18.24 -24.79
N GLY A 9 7.04 -19.41 -24.74
CA GLY A 9 8.50 -19.52 -24.89
C GLY A 9 9.33 -18.93 -23.75
N ILE A 10 8.72 -18.59 -22.60
CA ILE A 10 9.41 -18.05 -21.43
C ILE A 10 10.05 -19.21 -20.64
N PRO A 11 11.38 -19.23 -20.46
CA PRO A 11 12.06 -20.26 -19.66
C PRO A 11 11.56 -20.26 -18.22
N PHE A 12 11.39 -21.44 -17.60
CA PHE A 12 11.02 -21.54 -16.18
C PHE A 12 11.97 -20.77 -15.27
N TYR A 13 13.26 -20.81 -15.61
CA TYR A 13 14.29 -20.07 -14.91
C TYR A 13 13.97 -18.57 -14.78
N THR A 14 13.41 -17.94 -15.82
CA THR A 14 13.01 -16.53 -15.79
C THR A 14 11.90 -16.23 -14.78
N LEU A 15 11.07 -17.22 -14.42
CA LEU A 15 9.98 -17.05 -13.45
C LEU A 15 10.42 -17.22 -11.99
N VAL A 16 11.54 -17.90 -11.73
CA VAL A 16 11.95 -18.30 -10.38
C VAL A 16 13.31 -17.78 -9.95
N ALA A 17 14.18 -17.45 -10.90
CA ALA A 17 15.48 -16.88 -10.61
C ALA A 17 15.34 -15.42 -10.19
N ASP A 18 16.32 -14.97 -9.41
CA ASP A 18 16.37 -13.59 -8.94
C ASP A 18 16.54 -12.61 -10.13
N PRO A 19 15.82 -11.48 -10.18
CA PRO A 19 15.94 -10.52 -11.27
C PRO A 19 17.37 -9.97 -11.46
N ASN A 20 18.15 -9.81 -10.39
CA ASN A 20 19.54 -9.36 -10.48
C ASN A 20 20.43 -10.46 -11.06
N GLU A 21 20.16 -11.74 -10.78
CA GLU A 21 20.85 -12.87 -11.42
C GLU A 21 20.56 -12.93 -12.93
N ILE A 22 19.27 -12.85 -13.30
CA ILE A 22 18.82 -12.82 -14.70
C ILE A 22 19.45 -11.64 -15.45
N GLY A 23 19.44 -10.45 -14.82
CA GLY A 23 19.98 -9.22 -15.38
C GLY A 23 21.49 -9.09 -15.31
N LYS A 24 22.20 -10.02 -14.66
CA LYS A 24 23.64 -9.92 -14.33
C LYS A 24 23.99 -8.60 -13.63
N LEU A 25 23.09 -8.13 -12.79
CA LEU A 25 23.21 -6.88 -12.04
C LEU A 25 23.91 -7.13 -10.70
N PRO A 26 24.54 -6.10 -10.10
CA PRO A 26 25.08 -6.23 -8.76
C PRO A 26 23.96 -6.50 -7.73
N PRO A 27 24.25 -7.15 -6.59
CA PRO A 27 23.23 -7.52 -5.59
C PRO A 27 22.42 -6.35 -5.00
N TYR A 28 22.94 -5.13 -5.08
CA TYR A 28 22.29 -3.91 -4.60
C TYR A 28 21.44 -3.21 -5.66
N ALA A 29 21.38 -3.73 -6.88
CA ALA A 29 20.54 -3.16 -7.93
C ALA A 29 19.07 -3.18 -7.48
N GLY A 30 18.40 -2.03 -7.61
CA GLY A 30 17.03 -1.86 -7.17
C GLY A 30 16.81 -1.84 -5.66
N MET A 31 17.86 -1.80 -4.82
CA MET A 31 17.73 -1.91 -3.36
C MET A 31 16.69 -0.96 -2.74
N ILE A 32 16.65 0.31 -3.15
CA ILE A 32 15.69 1.30 -2.63
C ILE A 32 14.25 0.95 -3.04
N SER A 33 14.04 0.56 -4.30
CA SER A 33 12.74 0.10 -4.80
C SER A 33 12.27 -1.17 -4.07
N MET A 34 13.17 -2.14 -3.86
CA MET A 34 12.88 -3.37 -3.11
C MET A 34 12.48 -3.07 -1.65
N LEU A 35 13.17 -2.14 -0.97
CA LEU A 35 12.77 -1.69 0.35
C LEU A 35 11.39 -1.01 0.34
N GLY A 36 11.10 -0.20 -0.68
CA GLY A 36 9.78 0.38 -0.90
C GLY A 36 8.68 -0.69 -1.00
N ILE A 37 8.90 -1.72 -1.82
CA ILE A 37 8.00 -2.88 -1.97
C ILE A 37 7.74 -3.56 -0.62
N LEU A 38 8.78 -3.74 0.21
CA LEU A 38 8.61 -4.32 1.55
C LEU A 38 7.73 -3.45 2.46
N PHE A 39 7.91 -2.13 2.45
CA PHE A 39 7.06 -1.21 3.22
C PHE A 39 5.62 -1.17 2.72
N TRP A 40 5.41 -1.21 1.40
CA TRP A 40 4.08 -1.37 0.80
C TRP A 40 3.42 -2.67 1.26
N CYS A 41 4.13 -3.79 1.19
CA CYS A 41 3.66 -5.10 1.65
C CYS A 41 3.32 -5.07 3.15
N ALA A 42 4.18 -4.49 3.98
CA ALA A 42 3.94 -4.36 5.41
C ALA A 42 2.68 -3.52 5.69
N SER A 43 2.51 -2.38 4.99
CA SER A 43 1.34 -1.51 5.14
C SER A 43 0.03 -2.20 4.75
N ALA A 44 0.03 -2.94 3.63
CA ALA A 44 -1.12 -3.73 3.22
C ALA A 44 -1.44 -4.83 4.25
N ALA A 45 -0.43 -5.59 4.68
CA ALA A 45 -0.59 -6.71 5.60
C ALA A 45 -1.13 -6.27 6.97
N ILE A 46 -0.54 -5.24 7.60
CA ILE A 46 -1.01 -4.76 8.90
C ILE A 46 -2.44 -4.22 8.83
N SER A 47 -2.77 -3.50 7.75
CA SER A 47 -4.10 -2.91 7.59
C SER A 47 -5.18 -3.99 7.43
N ILE A 48 -4.93 -5.00 6.58
CA ILE A 48 -5.85 -6.14 6.40
C ILE A 48 -5.96 -6.96 7.68
N PHE A 49 -4.83 -7.24 8.34
CA PHE A 49 -4.80 -7.99 9.59
C PHE A 49 -5.62 -7.30 10.68
N THR A 50 -5.37 -6.02 10.92
CA THR A 50 -6.11 -5.25 11.93
C THR A 50 -7.57 -5.12 11.56
N ALA A 51 -7.92 -4.95 10.27
CA ALA A 51 -9.31 -4.96 9.83
C ALA A 51 -10.02 -6.27 10.16
N SER A 52 -9.36 -7.41 9.94
CA SER A 52 -9.88 -8.75 10.27
C SER A 52 -10.10 -8.89 11.78
N PHE A 53 -9.15 -8.43 12.60
CA PHE A 53 -9.30 -8.42 14.06
C PHE A 53 -10.52 -7.59 14.50
N LEU A 54 -10.64 -6.36 14.00
CA LEU A 54 -11.75 -5.45 14.33
C LEU A 54 -13.12 -5.95 13.86
N SER A 55 -13.18 -6.71 12.77
CA SER A 55 -14.42 -7.25 12.22
C SER A 55 -15.15 -8.19 13.18
N LYS A 56 -14.41 -8.87 14.05
CA LYS A 56 -14.95 -9.80 15.05
C LYS A 56 -15.57 -9.08 16.25
N ASN A 57 -15.21 -7.81 16.48
CA ASN A 57 -15.72 -7.03 17.60
C ASN A 57 -17.02 -6.31 17.19
N LYS A 58 -18.14 -6.65 17.84
CA LYS A 58 -19.52 -6.23 17.44
C LYS A 58 -19.84 -4.74 17.63
N LEU A 59 -18.88 -3.90 18.00
CA LEU A 59 -19.09 -2.45 18.16
C LEU A 59 -19.22 -1.75 16.80
N VAL A 60 -20.21 -0.87 16.64
CA VAL A 60 -20.44 -0.08 15.41
C VAL A 60 -19.19 0.74 15.02
N ARG A 61 -18.47 1.28 16.01
CA ARG A 61 -17.18 1.96 15.80
C ARG A 61 -16.13 1.03 15.20
N SER A 62 -16.06 -0.22 15.67
CA SER A 62 -15.13 -1.24 15.16
C SER A 62 -15.39 -1.56 13.69
N LYS A 63 -16.66 -1.61 13.27
CA LYS A 63 -17.03 -1.88 11.86
C LYS A 63 -16.58 -0.79 10.90
N LYS A 64 -16.72 0.49 11.26
CA LYS A 64 -16.24 1.61 10.41
C LYS A 64 -14.72 1.58 10.24
N TRP A 65 -13.99 1.34 11.33
CA TRP A 65 -12.53 1.23 11.31
C TRP A 65 -12.03 -0.02 10.60
N SER A 66 -12.72 -1.16 10.77
CA SER A 66 -12.45 -2.38 10.01
C SER A 66 -12.58 -2.15 8.51
N ASN A 67 -13.69 -1.54 8.05
CA ASN A 67 -13.87 -1.22 6.63
C ASN A 67 -12.84 -0.22 6.10
N PHE A 68 -12.44 0.76 6.91
CA PHE A 68 -11.37 1.71 6.57
C PHE A 68 -10.07 0.98 6.32
N LEU A 69 -9.53 0.28 7.32
CA LEU A 69 -8.26 -0.43 7.22
C LEU A 69 -8.28 -1.53 6.15
N LEU A 70 -9.42 -2.19 5.94
CA LEU A 70 -9.54 -3.18 4.87
C LEU A 70 -9.38 -2.53 3.49
N LEU A 71 -10.07 -1.41 3.24
CA LEU A 71 -9.93 -0.68 1.99
C LEU A 71 -8.57 -0.01 1.87
N SER A 72 -7.96 0.46 2.96
CA SER A 72 -6.57 0.94 2.97
C SER A 72 -5.60 -0.15 2.53
N GLY A 73 -5.80 -1.36 3.06
CA GLY A 73 -4.97 -2.53 2.75
C GLY A 73 -5.10 -2.97 1.30
N PHE A 74 -6.32 -3.04 0.77
CA PHE A 74 -6.54 -3.35 -0.66
C PHE A 74 -6.05 -2.25 -1.60
N LEU A 75 -6.24 -0.97 -1.24
CA LEU A 75 -5.68 0.15 -2.00
C LEU A 75 -4.16 0.08 -2.05
N THR A 76 -3.53 -0.20 -0.89
CA THR A 76 -2.08 -0.35 -0.79
C THR A 76 -1.58 -1.57 -1.56
N LEU A 77 -2.31 -2.69 -1.51
CA LEU A 77 -1.99 -3.90 -2.27
C LEU A 77 -2.10 -3.66 -3.78
N PHE A 78 -3.07 -2.87 -4.23
CA PHE A 78 -3.19 -2.49 -5.64
C PHE A 78 -1.98 -1.68 -6.11
N ILE A 79 -1.57 -0.67 -5.34
CA ILE A 79 -0.37 0.13 -5.63
C ILE A 79 0.90 -0.72 -5.56
N LEU A 80 1.00 -1.61 -4.56
CA LEU A 80 2.11 -2.56 -4.43
C LEU A 80 2.28 -3.45 -5.66
N LEU A 81 1.20 -4.04 -6.15
CA LEU A 81 1.27 -4.94 -7.31
C LEU A 81 1.67 -4.19 -8.57
N ASP A 82 1.22 -2.95 -8.72
CA ASP A 82 1.69 -2.10 -9.79
C ASP A 82 3.19 -1.80 -9.69
N ASP A 83 3.67 -1.31 -8.55
CA ASP A 83 5.11 -1.03 -8.34
C ASP A 83 5.98 -2.28 -8.48
N LEU A 84 5.51 -3.44 -7.99
CA LEU A 84 6.24 -4.72 -8.03
C LEU A 84 6.44 -5.24 -9.45
N PHE A 85 5.43 -5.06 -10.32
CA PHE A 85 5.48 -5.54 -11.70
C PHE A 85 5.70 -4.40 -12.72
N GLN A 86 5.88 -3.17 -12.23
CA GLN A 86 6.00 -1.95 -13.04
C GLN A 86 4.89 -1.85 -14.10
N ILE A 87 3.64 -2.13 -13.71
CA ILE A 87 2.53 -2.23 -14.67
C ILE A 87 2.31 -0.88 -15.37
N HIS A 88 2.32 0.22 -14.62
CA HIS A 88 2.15 1.57 -15.16
C HIS A 88 3.21 1.95 -16.21
N GLU A 89 4.40 1.35 -16.15
CA GLU A 89 5.51 1.58 -17.08
C GLU A 89 5.43 0.64 -18.30
N TYR A 90 5.10 -0.65 -18.09
CA TYR A 90 5.22 -1.66 -19.16
C TYR A 90 3.89 -2.13 -19.77
N TYR A 91 2.74 -1.73 -19.24
CA TYR A 91 1.43 -2.26 -19.67
C TYR A 91 1.14 -2.07 -21.18
N PHE A 92 1.67 -1.01 -21.80
CA PHE A 92 1.37 -0.71 -23.20
C PHE A 92 2.22 -1.51 -24.21
N HIS A 93 3.32 -2.16 -23.77
CA HIS A 93 4.25 -2.87 -24.66
C HIS A 93 3.60 -3.93 -25.57
N PRO A 94 2.62 -4.73 -25.13
CA PRO A 94 1.94 -5.69 -26.00
C PRO A 94 1.10 -5.05 -27.11
N PHE A 95 0.73 -3.78 -26.97
CA PHE A 95 -0.20 -3.09 -27.88
C PHE A 95 0.51 -2.06 -28.76
N VAL A 96 1.67 -1.57 -28.34
CA VAL A 96 2.42 -0.50 -29.03
C VAL A 96 3.89 -0.88 -29.16
N ASP A 97 4.39 -0.97 -30.40
CA ASP A 97 5.82 -1.11 -30.67
C ASP A 97 6.49 0.27 -30.66
N LEU A 98 7.15 0.59 -29.54
CA LEU A 98 7.87 1.86 -29.34
C LEU A 98 8.89 2.17 -30.45
N LYS A 99 9.43 1.15 -31.14
CA LYS A 99 10.43 1.35 -32.21
C LYS A 99 9.84 2.03 -33.46
N THR A 100 8.52 1.98 -33.62
CA THR A 100 7.83 2.59 -34.76
C THR A 100 7.53 4.07 -34.58
N TRP A 101 7.74 4.62 -33.37
CA TRP A 101 7.44 6.01 -33.04
C TRP A 101 8.69 6.89 -33.04
N GLU A 102 8.56 8.11 -33.58
CA GLU A 102 9.65 9.11 -33.58
C GLU A 102 10.07 9.52 -32.16
N ASN A 103 9.16 9.43 -31.18
CA ASN A 103 9.39 9.78 -29.78
C ASN A 103 8.75 8.75 -28.84
N PRO A 104 9.41 7.61 -28.58
CA PRO A 104 8.86 6.55 -27.74
C PRO A 104 8.57 7.02 -26.31
N ARG A 105 9.37 7.95 -25.77
CA ARG A 105 9.17 8.51 -24.42
C ARG A 105 7.86 9.27 -24.27
N ARG A 106 7.40 10.00 -25.29
CA ARG A 106 6.10 10.72 -25.21
C ARG A 106 4.93 9.76 -25.07
N VAL A 107 5.02 8.61 -25.73
CA VAL A 107 3.99 7.56 -25.65
C VAL A 107 4.00 6.94 -24.26
N GLN A 108 5.19 6.61 -23.74
CA GLN A 108 5.35 6.10 -22.38
C GLN A 108 4.77 7.07 -21.33
N ASN A 109 5.19 8.33 -21.33
CA ASN A 109 4.69 9.34 -20.39
C ASN A 109 3.16 9.51 -20.47
N PHE A 110 2.56 9.35 -21.65
CA PHE A 110 1.11 9.39 -21.81
C PHE A 110 0.43 8.26 -21.03
N PHE A 111 0.92 7.02 -21.16
CA PHE A 111 0.37 5.87 -20.43
C PHE A 111 0.62 5.98 -18.92
N GLU A 112 1.81 6.38 -18.49
CA GLU A 112 2.13 6.63 -17.08
C GLU A 112 1.17 7.69 -16.48
N THR A 113 0.93 8.78 -17.22
CA THR A 113 -0.03 9.82 -16.80
C THR A 113 -1.44 9.27 -16.60
N VAL A 114 -1.88 8.32 -17.43
CA VAL A 114 -3.19 7.67 -17.25
C VAL A 114 -3.24 6.90 -15.92
N PHE A 115 -2.20 6.16 -15.56
CA PHE A 115 -2.12 5.46 -14.27
C PHE A 115 -2.09 6.45 -13.09
N PHE A 116 -1.34 7.55 -13.19
CA PHE A 116 -1.33 8.59 -12.16
C PHE A 116 -2.71 9.24 -11.97
N ILE A 117 -3.46 9.48 -13.05
CA ILE A 117 -4.85 9.97 -12.96
C ILE A 117 -5.74 8.94 -12.26
N ILE A 118 -5.61 7.65 -12.58
CA ILE A 118 -6.35 6.57 -11.91
C ILE A 118 -6.05 6.57 -10.41
N TYR A 119 -4.77 6.70 -10.00
CA TYR A 119 -4.39 6.78 -8.59
C TYR A 119 -4.98 8.00 -7.90
N MET A 120 -4.92 9.17 -8.52
CA MET A 120 -5.50 10.40 -7.99
C MET A 120 -7.01 10.26 -7.77
N ILE A 121 -7.73 9.64 -8.71
CA ILE A 121 -9.18 9.40 -8.57
C ILE A 121 -9.47 8.40 -7.45
N LEU A 122 -8.77 7.26 -7.42
CA LEU A 122 -8.99 6.22 -6.41
C LEU A 122 -8.67 6.72 -5.00
N ILE A 123 -7.53 7.40 -4.83
CA ILE A 123 -7.14 8.03 -3.56
C ILE A 123 -8.15 9.11 -3.20
N GLY A 124 -8.57 9.97 -4.12
CA GLY A 124 -9.59 11.01 -3.87
C GLY A 124 -10.93 10.43 -3.41
N MET A 125 -11.42 9.38 -4.07
CA MET A 125 -12.64 8.66 -3.66
C MET A 125 -12.49 8.03 -2.27
N TYR A 126 -11.35 7.43 -1.98
CA TYR A 126 -11.02 6.85 -0.69
C TYR A 126 -10.99 7.92 0.43
N LEU A 127 -10.30 9.04 0.20
CA LEU A 127 -10.24 10.17 1.13
C LEU A 127 -11.62 10.74 1.41
N TYR A 128 -12.44 10.93 0.37
CA TYR A 128 -13.81 11.43 0.51
C TYR A 128 -14.70 10.47 1.32
N ARG A 129 -14.63 9.17 1.03
CA ARG A 129 -15.42 8.13 1.72
C ARG A 129 -15.12 8.08 3.22
N PHE A 130 -13.86 8.25 3.60
CA PHE A 130 -13.40 8.12 4.98
C PHE A 130 -13.06 9.45 5.65
N LYS A 131 -13.55 10.58 5.12
CA LYS A 131 -13.31 11.94 5.65
C LYS A 131 -13.57 12.09 7.16
N SER A 132 -14.51 11.35 7.72
CA SER A 132 -14.80 11.38 9.16
C SER A 132 -13.71 10.73 10.01
N ILE A 133 -13.00 9.72 9.47
CA ILE A 133 -11.89 9.04 10.14
C ILE A 133 -10.64 9.92 10.07
N PHE A 134 -10.38 10.57 8.93
CA PHE A 134 -9.22 11.46 8.81
C PHE A 134 -9.22 12.60 9.83
N LYS A 135 -10.40 13.12 10.18
CA LYS A 135 -10.56 14.17 11.21
C LYS A 135 -10.14 13.76 12.62
N ILE A 136 -10.10 12.45 12.91
CA ILE A 136 -9.74 11.92 14.24
C ILE A 136 -8.37 11.24 14.25
N THR A 137 -7.80 10.96 13.08
CA THR A 137 -6.42 10.46 12.95
C THR A 137 -5.43 11.61 12.86
N ASN A 138 -4.14 11.32 13.05
CA ASN A 138 -3.06 12.24 12.70
C ASN A 138 -2.86 12.29 11.17
N TYR A 139 -3.81 12.91 10.46
CA TYR A 139 -3.79 12.97 8.99
C TYR A 139 -2.61 13.78 8.43
N ASN A 140 -1.88 14.53 9.27
CA ASN A 140 -0.67 15.24 8.87
C ASN A 140 0.41 14.28 8.33
N ILE A 141 0.52 13.08 8.89
CA ILE A 141 1.46 12.05 8.41
C ILE A 141 1.07 11.58 7.01
N LEU A 142 -0.24 11.36 6.77
CA LEU A 142 -0.74 11.00 5.46
C LEU A 142 -0.57 12.14 4.44
N LEU A 143 -0.83 13.38 4.85
CA LEU A 143 -0.64 14.55 4.00
C LEU A 143 0.83 14.71 3.59
N LEU A 144 1.76 14.44 4.52
CA LEU A 144 3.19 14.43 4.22
C LEU A 144 3.54 13.33 3.20
N ALA A 145 3.00 12.12 3.36
CA ALA A 145 3.20 11.03 2.39
C ALA A 145 2.72 11.41 0.99
N LEU A 146 1.49 11.94 0.89
CA LEU A 146 0.92 12.41 -0.36
C LEU A 146 1.71 13.57 -0.97
N SER A 147 2.31 14.43 -0.13
CA SER A 147 3.15 15.54 -0.60
C SER A 147 4.45 15.02 -1.19
N PHE A 148 5.10 14.04 -0.56
CA PHE A 148 6.29 13.40 -1.14
C PHE A 148 6.00 12.71 -2.48
N PHE A 149 4.89 11.98 -2.59
CA PHE A 149 4.48 11.41 -3.88
C PHE A 149 4.19 12.48 -4.92
N ALA A 150 3.47 13.53 -4.57
CA ALA A 150 3.16 14.62 -5.50
C ALA A 150 4.43 15.31 -6.01
N ILE A 151 5.40 15.60 -5.13
CA ILE A 151 6.67 16.22 -5.53
C ILE A 151 7.50 15.25 -6.37
N SER A 152 7.54 13.95 -6.02
CA SER A 152 8.21 12.91 -6.81
C SER A 152 7.67 12.86 -8.24
N THR A 153 6.35 12.76 -8.42
CA THR A 153 5.71 12.76 -9.76
C THR A 153 5.91 14.08 -10.52
N ILE A 154 5.96 15.22 -9.82
CA ILE A 154 6.28 16.50 -10.48
C ILE A 154 7.72 16.50 -11.00
N VAL A 155 8.68 15.94 -10.24
CA VAL A 155 10.08 15.86 -10.68
C VAL A 155 10.21 14.97 -11.91
N ASP A 156 9.55 13.80 -11.94
CA ASP A 156 9.50 12.90 -13.09
C ASP A 156 8.98 13.60 -14.35
N ILE A 157 7.86 14.32 -14.26
CA ILE A 157 7.23 14.97 -15.41
C ILE A 157 7.95 16.27 -15.83
N ALA A 158 8.44 17.06 -14.88
CA ALA A 158 8.89 18.43 -15.12
C ALA A 158 10.40 18.58 -15.33
N THR A 159 11.20 17.58 -15.00
CA THR A 159 12.67 17.66 -15.11
C THR A 159 13.22 16.62 -16.08
N PRO A 160 14.21 16.98 -16.91
CA PRO A 160 14.83 16.01 -17.81
C PRO A 160 15.69 15.03 -17.02
N GLU A 161 15.65 13.75 -17.40
CA GLU A 161 16.46 12.67 -16.79
C GLU A 161 17.97 12.95 -16.78
N SER A 162 18.46 13.79 -17.70
CA SER A 162 19.86 14.21 -17.76
C SER A 162 20.29 15.10 -16.59
N MET A 163 19.34 15.59 -15.79
CA MET A 163 19.65 16.39 -14.60
C MET A 163 20.25 15.51 -13.51
N PHE A 164 21.42 15.91 -12.99
CA PHE A 164 22.20 15.13 -12.01
C PHE A 164 21.43 14.65 -10.77
N LEU A 165 20.40 15.39 -10.34
CA LEU A 165 19.61 15.07 -9.15
C LEU A 165 18.23 14.48 -9.46
N HIS A 166 17.87 14.26 -10.72
CA HIS A 166 16.54 13.79 -11.14
C HIS A 166 16.15 12.51 -10.38
N TYR A 167 16.86 11.42 -10.64
CA TYR A 167 16.61 10.11 -10.02
C TYR A 167 16.74 10.15 -8.50
N THR A 168 17.75 10.86 -7.97
CA THR A 168 17.98 10.92 -6.51
C THR A 168 16.80 11.57 -5.79
N ILE A 169 16.26 12.66 -6.34
CA ILE A 169 15.13 13.39 -5.75
C ILE A 169 13.83 12.61 -5.99
N GLU A 170 13.58 12.17 -7.22
CA GLU A 170 12.37 11.45 -7.60
C GLU A 170 12.20 10.17 -6.76
N GLU A 171 13.18 9.26 -6.82
CA GLU A 171 13.15 7.97 -6.12
C GLU A 171 13.25 8.15 -4.61
N GLY A 172 14.05 9.12 -4.15
CA GLY A 172 14.19 9.44 -2.73
C GLY A 172 12.87 9.92 -2.12
N LEU A 173 12.17 10.81 -2.81
CA LEU A 173 10.86 11.29 -2.38
C LEU A 173 9.79 10.19 -2.48
N LYS A 174 9.80 9.37 -3.54
CA LYS A 174 8.90 8.21 -3.65
C LYS A 174 9.08 7.30 -2.44
N PHE A 175 10.32 6.93 -2.11
CA PHE A 175 10.62 6.10 -0.95
C PHE A 175 10.17 6.74 0.38
N LEU A 176 10.44 8.03 0.60
CA LEU A 176 9.96 8.75 1.79
C LEU A 176 8.43 8.77 1.87
N GLY A 177 7.74 8.91 0.73
CA GLY A 177 6.29 8.78 0.62
C GLY A 177 5.80 7.41 1.09
N ILE A 178 6.46 6.32 0.66
CA ILE A 178 6.11 4.95 1.05
C ILE A 178 6.31 4.73 2.57
N VAL A 179 7.45 5.16 3.11
CA VAL A 179 7.76 4.99 4.55
C VAL A 179 6.77 5.78 5.43
N THR A 180 6.42 7.00 5.02
CA THR A 180 5.44 7.83 5.74
C THR A 180 4.01 7.29 5.60
N TRP A 181 3.63 6.77 4.43
CA TRP A 181 2.38 6.04 4.23
C TRP A 181 2.27 4.83 5.16
N PHE A 182 3.30 4.00 5.21
CA PHE A 182 3.39 2.88 6.14
C PHE A 182 3.23 3.33 7.59
N SER A 183 3.97 4.37 7.99
CA SER A 183 3.93 4.92 9.35
C SER A 183 2.53 5.37 9.77
N TYR A 184 1.78 6.01 8.87
CA TYR A 184 0.40 6.42 9.12
C TYR A 184 -0.53 5.22 9.37
N PHE A 185 -0.47 4.19 8.52
CA PHE A 185 -1.31 3.00 8.69
C PHE A 185 -0.89 2.13 9.88
N MET A 186 0.40 2.13 10.22
CA MET A 186 0.90 1.50 11.43
C MET A 186 0.36 2.17 12.69
N ASP A 187 0.40 3.51 12.75
CA ASP A 187 -0.18 4.29 13.86
C ASP A 187 -1.69 4.04 13.99
N CYS A 188 -2.44 4.11 12.89
CA CYS A 188 -3.87 3.81 12.88
C CYS A 188 -4.17 2.40 13.41
N SER A 189 -3.41 1.41 12.94
CA SER A 189 -3.57 0.01 13.35
C SER A 189 -3.25 -0.19 14.83
N TYR A 190 -2.16 0.40 15.30
CA TYR A 190 -1.75 0.35 16.70
C TYR A 190 -2.79 0.96 17.64
N GLN A 191 -3.30 2.17 17.31
CA GLN A 191 -4.32 2.84 18.12
C GLN A 191 -5.62 2.01 18.22
N GLN A 192 -6.06 1.41 17.10
CA GLN A 192 -7.29 0.61 17.12
C GLN A 192 -7.11 -0.73 17.85
N LEU A 193 -5.96 -1.39 17.72
CA LEU A 193 -5.67 -2.62 18.48
C LEU A 193 -5.62 -2.34 19.98
N LYS A 194 -4.88 -1.31 20.40
CA LYS A 194 -4.80 -0.90 21.81
C LYS A 194 -6.17 -0.58 22.40
N SER A 195 -6.98 0.19 21.67
CA SER A 195 -8.34 0.54 22.12
C SER A 195 -9.24 -0.69 22.24
N SER A 196 -9.09 -1.67 21.34
CA SER A 196 -9.95 -2.87 21.33
C SER A 196 -9.62 -3.83 22.47
N ILE A 197 -8.33 -4.01 22.77
CA ILE A 197 -7.87 -4.86 23.88
C ILE A 197 -8.34 -4.30 25.22
N GLY A 198 -8.25 -2.97 25.43
CA GLY A 198 -8.74 -2.35 26.66
C GLY A 198 -10.24 -2.59 26.89
N ILE A 199 -11.05 -2.50 25.83
CA ILE A 199 -12.50 -2.76 25.91
C ILE A 199 -12.79 -4.23 26.23
N GLU A 200 -12.02 -5.18 25.68
CA GLU A 200 -12.21 -6.61 26.00
C GLU A 200 -11.86 -6.92 27.45
N GLN A 201 -10.80 -6.33 28.00
CA GLN A 201 -10.42 -6.48 29.41
C GLN A 201 -11.51 -5.96 30.35
N GLU A 202 -12.07 -4.78 30.08
CA GLU A 202 -13.19 -4.23 30.86
C GLU A 202 -14.43 -5.14 30.79
N ARG A 203 -14.75 -5.70 29.62
CA ARG A 203 -15.88 -6.64 29.47
C ARG A 203 -15.70 -7.91 30.29
N MET A 204 -14.52 -8.51 30.27
CA MET A 204 -14.23 -9.71 31.07
C MET A 204 -14.34 -9.41 32.56
N HIS A 205 -13.84 -8.26 33.00
CA HIS A 205 -13.93 -7.85 34.41
C HIS A 205 -15.38 -7.63 34.86
N ILE A 206 -16.22 -6.97 34.04
CA ILE A 206 -17.64 -6.77 34.35
C ILE A 206 -18.41 -8.09 34.34
N GLY A 207 -18.13 -8.98 33.38
CA GLY A 207 -18.72 -10.32 33.32
C GLY A 207 -18.43 -11.14 34.58
N ASN A 208 -17.18 -11.17 35.03
CA ASN A 208 -16.78 -11.87 36.26
C ASN A 208 -17.49 -11.31 37.50
N ILE A 209 -17.65 -9.98 37.61
CA ILE A 209 -18.39 -9.36 38.71
C ILE A 209 -19.86 -9.80 38.69
N GLN A 210 -20.49 -9.83 37.51
CA GLN A 210 -21.89 -10.23 37.37
C GLN A 210 -22.11 -11.71 37.73
N GLU A 211 -21.21 -12.60 37.30
CA GLU A 211 -21.26 -14.02 37.67
C GLU A 211 -21.07 -14.22 39.19
N THR A 212 -20.11 -13.52 39.79
CA THR A 212 -19.87 -13.58 41.24
C THR A 212 -21.08 -13.09 42.03
N ASN A 213 -21.73 -12.01 41.59
CA ASN A 213 -22.93 -11.50 42.25
C ASN A 213 -24.14 -12.42 42.05
N TYR A 214 -24.21 -13.15 40.93
CA TYR A 214 -25.29 -14.09 40.66
C TYR A 214 -25.16 -15.36 41.51
N SER A 215 -23.94 -15.90 41.70
CA SER A 215 -23.72 -17.05 42.57
C SER A 215 -24.03 -16.74 44.03
N ILE A 216 -23.55 -15.60 44.55
CA ILE A 216 -23.83 -15.15 45.93
C ILE A 216 -25.35 -15.02 46.19
N ARG A 217 -26.13 -14.63 45.18
CA ARG A 217 -27.58 -14.42 45.32
C ARG A 217 -28.41 -15.71 45.23
N ASN A 218 -27.87 -16.78 44.67
CA ASN A 218 -28.55 -18.07 44.56
C ASN A 218 -28.16 -19.06 45.67
N ASP A 219 -27.04 -18.83 46.36
CA ASP A 219 -26.53 -19.69 47.43
C ASP A 219 -26.91 -19.21 48.86
N GLY A 220 -27.76 -18.17 48.99
CA GLY A 220 -28.25 -17.62 50.27
C GLY A 220 -29.77 -17.57 50.35
#